data_AF-A0A357CAH7-F1
#
_entry.id   AF-A0A357CAH7-F1
#
_cell.length_a   1.000
_cell.length_b   1.000
_cell.length_c   1.000
_cell.angle_alpha   90.00
_cell.angle_beta   90.00
_cell.angle_gamma   90.00
#
_symmetry.space_group_name_H-M   'P 1'
#
loop_
_entity.id
_entity.type
_entity.pdbx_description
1 polymer ?
#
loop_
_entity_poly.entity_id
_entity_poly.type
_entity_poly.pdbx_seq_one_letter_code
_entity_poly.pdbx_strand_id
1 'polypeptide(L)'
;MNDLDLFRYLVDGTSAYTLETIAFNMAITTLLGLFIFFVYKKTFTGVLYSLSFNVSIVVITMTTAMVIMLIGSNLAISLGMVGALSIVRFRSAIKEPRDLAFLFWAIGAGLSTGTGAFLIAGVCSVFIAAF
;
A
#
# COMPACT_ATOMS: atom_id res chain seq x y z
N MET A 1 -23.65 20.82 -10.98
CA MET A 1 -23.48 19.79 -9.93
C MET A 1 -23.93 20.43 -8.63
N ASN A 2 -25.01 19.94 -8.04
CA ASN A 2 -25.61 20.55 -6.85
C ASN A 2 -24.81 20.16 -5.60
N ASP A 3 -24.72 21.05 -4.61
CA ASP A 3 -24.03 20.76 -3.34
C ASP A 3 -24.57 19.48 -2.66
N LEU A 4 -25.85 19.17 -2.87
CA LEU A 4 -26.51 17.96 -2.39
C LEU A 4 -25.92 16.66 -2.99
N ASP A 5 -25.46 16.67 -4.24
CA ASP A 5 -24.83 15.50 -4.87
C ASP A 5 -23.43 15.26 -4.29
N LEU A 6 -22.71 16.34 -3.97
CA LEU A 6 -21.41 16.30 -3.28
C LEU A 6 -21.57 15.70 -1.88
N PHE A 7 -22.57 16.14 -1.11
CA PHE A 7 -22.85 15.59 0.21
C PHE A 7 -23.28 14.11 0.18
N ARG A 8 -24.05 13.67 -0.82
CA ARG A 8 -24.41 12.24 -0.98
C ARG A 8 -23.20 11.38 -1.32
N TYR A 9 -22.30 11.85 -2.18
CA TYR A 9 -21.06 11.12 -2.50
C TYR A 9 -20.11 11.00 -1.30
N LEU A 10 -20.14 11.97 -0.38
CA LEU A 10 -19.38 11.92 0.88
C LEU A 10 -20.01 11.00 1.95
N VAL A 11 -21.33 10.75 1.89
CA VAL A 11 -22.09 9.98 2.89
C VAL A 11 -22.36 8.52 2.46
N ASP A 12 -22.58 8.22 1.18
CA ASP A 12 -22.91 6.87 0.68
C ASP A 12 -21.69 5.92 0.55
N GLY A 13 -20.61 6.20 1.30
CA GLY A 13 -19.33 5.49 1.19
C GLY A 13 -19.24 4.11 1.86
N THR A 14 -20.32 3.32 1.90
CA THR A 14 -20.28 1.98 2.53
C THR A 14 -20.34 0.89 1.47
N SER A 15 -19.18 0.57 0.90
CA SER A 15 -19.02 -0.67 0.15
C SER A 15 -19.01 -1.82 1.16
N ALA A 16 -20.07 -2.64 1.19
CA ALA A 16 -20.12 -3.82 2.05
C ALA A 16 -19.10 -4.85 1.54
N TYR A 17 -17.97 -4.98 2.23
CA TYR A 17 -17.00 -6.03 1.95
C TYR A 17 -17.50 -7.35 2.53
N THR A 18 -17.77 -8.32 1.68
CA THR A 18 -18.03 -9.71 2.10
C THR A 18 -16.74 -10.34 2.61
N LEU A 19 -16.85 -11.27 3.57
CA LEU A 19 -15.72 -12.00 4.16
C LEU A 19 -14.81 -12.64 3.09
N GLU A 20 -15.42 -13.15 2.02
CA GLU A 20 -14.75 -13.76 0.87
C GLU A 20 -13.85 -12.76 0.13
N THR A 21 -14.37 -11.55 -0.15
CA THR A 21 -13.61 -10.49 -0.83
C THR A 21 -12.42 -10.04 0.01
N ILE A 22 -12.59 -9.91 1.32
CA ILE A 22 -11.51 -9.52 2.23
C ILE A 22 -10.41 -10.60 2.24
N ALA A 23 -10.80 -11.87 2.39
CA ALA A 23 -9.85 -12.97 2.40
C ALA A 23 -9.06 -13.09 1.08
N PHE A 24 -9.76 -12.97 -0.06
CA PHE A 24 -9.14 -12.99 -1.38
C PHE A 24 -8.16 -11.82 -1.59
N ASN A 25 -8.57 -10.63 -1.17
CA ASN A 25 -7.78 -9.41 -1.36
C ASN A 25 -6.54 -9.39 -0.43
N MET A 26 -6.68 -9.90 0.79
CA MET A 26 -5.54 -10.14 1.71
C MET A 26 -4.58 -11.20 1.16
N ALA A 27 -5.08 -12.27 0.56
CA ALA A 27 -4.23 -13.29 -0.05
C ALA A 27 -3.38 -12.71 -1.21
N ILE A 28 -3.98 -11.92 -2.10
CA ILE A 28 -3.25 -11.26 -3.19
C ILE A 28 -2.25 -10.24 -2.66
N THR A 29 -2.65 -9.43 -1.68
CA THR A 29 -1.73 -8.48 -1.03
C THR A 29 -0.53 -9.18 -0.41
N THR A 30 -0.74 -10.33 0.21
CA THR A 30 0.34 -11.16 0.79
C THR A 30 1.29 -11.65 -0.30
N LEU A 31 0.77 -12.14 -1.43
CA LEU A 31 1.58 -12.58 -2.56
C LEU A 31 2.41 -11.44 -3.15
N LEU A 32 1.83 -10.24 -3.28
CA LEU A 32 2.54 -9.05 -3.75
C LEU A 32 3.60 -8.58 -2.75
N GLY A 33 3.31 -8.58 -1.45
CA GLY A 33 4.29 -8.29 -0.41
C GLY A 33 5.46 -9.28 -0.43
N LEU A 34 5.19 -10.57 -0.65
CA LEU A 34 6.22 -11.62 -0.81
C LEU A 34 7.02 -11.44 -2.10
N PHE A 35 6.40 -10.98 -3.19
CA PHE A 35 7.11 -10.65 -4.43
C PHE A 35 8.11 -9.52 -4.20
N ILE A 36 7.69 -8.43 -3.54
CA ILE A 36 8.57 -7.32 -3.18
C ILE A 36 9.69 -7.78 -2.26
N PHE A 37 9.38 -8.65 -1.27
CA PHE A 37 10.38 -9.27 -0.39
C PHE A 37 11.46 -10.03 -1.17
N PHE A 38 11.06 -10.78 -2.20
CA PHE A 38 11.99 -11.56 -3.01
C PHE A 38 12.87 -10.66 -3.89
N VAL A 39 12.28 -9.63 -4.50
CA VAL A 39 13.02 -8.63 -5.29
C VAL A 39 14.01 -7.88 -4.41
N TYR A 40 13.61 -7.44 -3.21
CA TYR A 40 14.50 -6.80 -2.25
C TYR A 40 15.67 -7.71 -1.85
N LYS A 41 15.39 -9.00 -1.58
CA LYS A 41 16.44 -9.99 -1.26
C LYS A 41 17.42 -10.19 -2.42
N LYS A 42 16.95 -10.15 -3.68
CA LYS A 42 17.78 -10.33 -4.88
C LYS A 42 18.59 -9.07 -5.23
N THR A 43 18.02 -7.88 -5.02
CA THR A 43 18.64 -6.58 -5.31
C THR A 43 19.56 -6.10 -4.17
N PHE A 44 19.62 -6.83 -3.06
CA PHE A 44 20.47 -6.49 -1.91
C PHE A 44 21.96 -6.69 -2.23
N THR A 45 22.67 -5.58 -2.43
CA THR A 45 24.11 -5.49 -2.75
C THR A 45 24.91 -4.79 -1.65
N GLY A 46 24.38 -4.74 -0.42
CA GLY A 46 24.98 -4.03 0.73
C GLY A 46 25.46 -4.96 1.85
N VAL A 47 26.44 -4.48 2.64
CA VAL A 47 27.16 -5.23 3.69
C VAL A 47 26.31 -5.46 4.97
N LEU A 48 25.17 -4.78 5.12
CA LEU A 48 24.24 -4.94 6.26
C LEU A 48 22.82 -5.26 5.78
N TYR A 49 22.51 -6.54 5.61
CA TYR A 49 21.14 -7.01 5.42
C TYR A 49 20.36 -6.95 6.74
N SER A 50 19.28 -6.17 6.77
CA SER A 50 18.33 -6.19 7.88
C SER A 50 17.16 -7.10 7.54
N LEU A 51 17.16 -8.31 8.10
CA LEU A 51 16.04 -9.24 7.97
C LEU A 51 14.74 -8.62 8.51
N SER A 52 14.85 -7.81 9.58
CA SER A 52 13.73 -7.09 10.18
C SER A 52 13.09 -6.12 9.19
N PHE A 53 13.86 -5.40 8.39
CA PHE A 53 13.32 -4.46 7.39
C PHE A 53 12.58 -5.19 6.27
N ASN A 54 13.13 -6.31 5.79
CA ASN A 54 12.50 -7.09 4.73
C ASN A 54 11.14 -7.66 5.19
N VAL A 55 11.03 -8.14 6.43
CA VAL A 55 9.76 -8.55 7.02
C VAL A 55 8.81 -7.36 7.20
N SER A 56 9.33 -6.18 7.60
CA SER A 56 8.52 -4.96 7.71
C SER A 56 7.88 -4.56 6.38
N ILE A 57 8.53 -4.76 5.24
CA ILE A 57 7.94 -4.48 3.92
C ILE A 57 6.63 -5.24 3.74
N VAL A 58 6.63 -6.56 4.00
CA VAL A 58 5.44 -7.40 3.87
C VAL A 58 4.31 -6.93 4.79
N VAL A 59 4.64 -6.60 6.04
CA VAL A 59 3.67 -6.10 7.03
C VAL A 59 3.11 -4.73 6.64
N ILE A 60 3.92 -3.85 6.03
CA ILE A 60 3.49 -2.53 5.55
C ILE A 60 2.53 -2.68 4.36
N THR A 61 2.82 -3.58 3.40
CA THR A 61 1.87 -3.90 2.30
C THR A 61 0.52 -4.37 2.83
N MET A 62 0.51 -5.27 3.82
CA MET A 62 -0.73 -5.76 4.43
C MET A 62 -1.48 -4.66 5.18
N THR A 63 -0.77 -3.88 6.00
CA THR A 63 -1.36 -2.79 6.78
C THR A 63 -2.01 -1.76 5.87
N THR A 64 -1.33 -1.37 4.79
CA THR A 64 -1.85 -0.37 3.84
C THR A 64 -3.04 -0.88 3.03
N ALA A 65 -3.07 -2.16 2.64
CA ALA A 65 -4.23 -2.75 1.99
C ALA A 65 -5.45 -2.82 2.93
N MET A 66 -5.24 -3.23 4.20
CA MET A 66 -6.29 -3.22 5.22
C MET A 66 -6.87 -1.81 5.38
N VAL A 67 -6.00 -0.82 5.49
CA VAL A 67 -6.38 0.58 5.63
C VAL A 67 -7.20 1.07 4.43
N ILE A 68 -6.84 0.73 3.20
CA ILE A 68 -7.61 1.17 2.02
C ILE A 68 -8.95 0.45 1.91
N MET A 69 -9.02 -0.85 2.24
CA MET A 69 -10.30 -1.54 2.30
C MET A 69 -11.24 -0.86 3.32
N LEU A 70 -10.72 -0.37 4.44
CA LEU A 70 -11.51 0.39 5.44
C LEU A 70 -11.99 1.75 4.91
N ILE A 71 -11.22 2.41 4.04
CA ILE A 71 -11.56 3.72 3.48
C ILE A 71 -12.62 3.62 2.39
N GLY A 72 -12.58 2.54 1.59
CA GLY A 72 -13.54 2.31 0.50
C GLY A 72 -13.62 3.50 -0.47
N SER A 73 -14.82 4.04 -0.67
CA SER A 73 -15.10 5.17 -1.55
C SER A 73 -15.10 6.54 -0.84
N ASN A 74 -14.72 6.59 0.44
CA ASN A 74 -14.78 7.84 1.19
C ASN A 74 -13.58 8.74 0.87
N LEU A 75 -13.79 9.66 -0.09
CA LEU A 75 -12.82 10.66 -0.49
C LEU A 75 -12.32 11.51 0.70
N ALA A 76 -13.16 11.83 1.68
CA ALA A 76 -12.76 12.64 2.82
C ALA A 76 -11.74 11.92 3.72
N ILE A 77 -11.92 10.62 3.94
CA ILE A 77 -10.98 9.80 4.73
C ILE A 77 -9.68 9.58 3.93
N SER A 78 -9.79 9.32 2.62
CA SER A 78 -8.62 9.17 1.74
C SER A 78 -7.76 10.43 1.68
N LEU A 79 -8.38 11.62 1.52
CA LEU A 79 -7.65 12.90 1.50
C LEU A 79 -7.00 13.19 2.86
N GLY A 80 -7.72 12.91 3.96
CA GLY A 80 -7.22 13.07 5.32
C GLY A 80 -5.97 12.23 5.60
N MET A 81 -5.90 11.02 5.05
CA MET A 81 -4.75 10.14 5.21
C MET A 81 -3.50 10.61 4.45
N VAL A 82 -3.66 11.08 3.21
CA VAL A 82 -2.54 11.66 2.44
C VAL A 82 -2.02 12.93 3.10
N GLY A 83 -2.92 13.75 3.66
CA GLY A 83 -2.57 14.92 4.47
C GLY A 83 -1.82 14.55 5.75
N ALA A 84 -2.24 13.49 6.45
CA ALA A 84 -1.56 13.00 7.64
C ALA A 84 -0.16 12.45 7.34
N LEU A 85 0.00 11.68 6.25
CA LEU A 85 1.29 11.16 5.80
C LEU A 85 2.28 12.30 5.49
N SER A 86 1.79 13.43 4.98
CA SER A 86 2.61 14.62 4.67
C SER A 86 3.16 15.32 5.92
N ILE A 87 2.54 15.10 7.09
CA ILE A 87 3.00 15.64 8.38
C ILE A 87 4.01 14.71 9.06
N VAL A 88 4.08 13.42 8.66
CA VAL A 88 5.02 12.45 9.23
C VAL A 88 6.45 12.83 8.84
N ARG A 89 7.11 13.57 9.73
CA ARG A 89 8.53 13.89 9.60
C ARG A 89 9.33 12.65 9.97
N PHE A 90 9.91 11.97 8.98
CA PHE A 90 10.92 10.95 9.24
C PHE A 90 12.13 11.63 9.89
N ARG A 91 12.13 11.65 11.23
CA ARG A 91 13.17 12.29 12.07
C ARG A 91 14.42 11.42 12.18
N SER A 92 14.38 10.20 11.66
CA SER A 92 15.47 9.22 11.65
C SER A 92 16.13 9.22 10.28
N ALA A 93 17.47 9.28 10.24
CA ALA A 93 18.23 9.12 9.00
C ALA A 93 18.00 7.69 8.46
N ILE A 94 17.24 7.58 7.36
CA ILE A 94 17.13 6.32 6.63
C ILE A 94 18.49 6.05 5.99
N LYS A 95 19.07 4.90 6.33
CA LYS A 95 20.48 4.56 6.07
C LYS A 95 20.81 4.55 4.58
N GLU A 96 19.87 4.13 3.74
CA GLU A 96 20.03 4.05 2.29
C GLU A 96 18.76 4.56 1.58
N PRO A 97 18.88 5.48 0.59
CA PRO A 97 17.71 5.97 -0.16
C PRO A 97 16.99 4.85 -0.93
N ARG A 98 17.70 3.76 -1.24
CA ARG A 98 17.13 2.57 -1.88
C ARG A 98 16.05 1.92 -1.01
N ASP A 99 16.26 1.81 0.29
CA ASP A 99 15.31 1.18 1.22
C ASP A 99 13.99 1.96 1.29
N LEU A 100 14.07 3.30 1.24
CA LEU A 100 12.90 4.16 1.20
C LEU A 100 12.09 3.96 -0.09
N ALA A 101 12.75 3.75 -1.25
CA ALA A 101 12.04 3.44 -2.51
C ALA A 101 11.24 2.13 -2.41
N PHE A 102 11.81 1.08 -1.82
CA PHE A 102 11.10 -0.18 -1.57
C PHE A 102 9.94 -0.01 -0.59
N LEU A 103 10.11 0.82 0.44
CA LEU A 103 9.04 1.14 1.38
C LEU A 103 7.87 1.86 0.70
N PHE A 104 8.15 2.86 -0.14
CA PHE A 104 7.11 3.54 -0.92
C PHE A 104 6.44 2.60 -1.93
N TRP A 105 7.20 1.70 -2.56
CA TRP A 105 6.63 0.69 -3.44
C TRP A 105 5.71 -0.27 -2.69
N ALA A 106 6.09 -0.71 -1.49
CA ALA A 106 5.25 -1.53 -0.63
C ALA A 106 3.93 -0.84 -0.26
N ILE A 107 3.98 0.44 0.11
CA ILE A 107 2.78 1.24 0.37
C ILE A 107 1.93 1.30 -0.91
N GLY A 108 2.50 1.68 -2.06
CA GLY A 108 1.75 1.79 -3.32
C GLY A 108 1.11 0.46 -3.78
N ALA A 109 1.82 -0.65 -3.59
CA ALA A 109 1.30 -1.98 -3.88
C ALA A 109 0.11 -2.33 -2.98
N GLY A 110 0.22 -2.07 -1.67
CA GLY A 110 -0.89 -2.29 -0.73
C GLY A 110 -2.08 -1.36 -0.99
N LEU A 111 -1.83 -0.11 -1.40
CA LEU A 111 -2.91 0.82 -1.77
C LEU A 111 -3.70 0.32 -2.98
N SER A 112 -3.01 -0.19 -4.00
CA SER A 112 -3.63 -0.65 -5.25
C SER A 112 -4.33 -2.00 -5.11
N THR A 113 -3.82 -2.94 -4.31
CA THR A 113 -4.56 -4.16 -3.98
C THR A 113 -5.76 -3.86 -3.10
N GLY A 114 -5.63 -2.94 -2.14
CA GLY A 114 -6.72 -2.52 -1.25
C GLY A 114 -7.97 -2.03 -1.99
N THR A 115 -7.82 -1.32 -3.12
CA THR A 115 -8.95 -0.84 -3.94
C THR A 115 -9.54 -1.90 -4.88
N GLY A 116 -8.95 -3.10 -4.94
CA GLY A 116 -9.32 -4.16 -5.88
C GLY A 116 -8.68 -4.02 -7.26
N ALA A 117 -7.75 -3.08 -7.47
CA ALA A 117 -7.05 -2.85 -8.73
C ALA A 117 -5.82 -3.78 -8.88
N PHE A 118 -6.04 -5.09 -8.89
CA PHE A 118 -4.99 -6.11 -8.90
C PHE A 118 -4.06 -6.05 -10.12
N LEU A 119 -4.63 -5.76 -11.30
CA LEU A 119 -3.86 -5.66 -12.55
C LEU A 119 -2.83 -4.52 -12.49
N ILE A 120 -3.24 -3.37 -11.94
CA ILE A 120 -2.37 -2.20 -11.80
C ILE A 120 -1.26 -2.51 -10.79
N ALA A 121 -1.61 -3.12 -9.65
CA ALA A 121 -0.65 -3.51 -8.63
C ALA A 121 0.43 -4.46 -9.18
N GLY A 122 0.03 -5.46 -9.98
CA GLY A 122 0.93 -6.44 -10.59
C GLY A 122 1.85 -5.83 -11.65
N VAL A 123 1.28 -5.11 -12.63
CA VAL A 123 2.06 -4.53 -13.73
C VAL A 123 3.07 -3.50 -13.23
N CYS A 124 2.64 -2.58 -12.35
CA CYS A 124 3.54 -1.59 -11.76
C CYS A 124 4.66 -2.25 -10.96
N SER A 125 4.33 -3.32 -10.20
CA SER A 125 5.33 -4.07 -9.43
C SER A 125 6.37 -4.76 -10.33
N VAL A 126 5.97 -5.31 -11.47
CA VAL A 126 6.91 -5.91 -12.43
C VAL A 126 7.84 -4.86 -13.05
N PHE A 127 7.30 -3.68 -13.41
CA PHE A 127 8.11 -2.59 -13.95
C PHE A 127 9.13 -2.06 -12.93
N ILE A 128 8.73 -1.89 -11.67
CA ILE A 128 9.63 -1.41 -10.61
C ILE A 128 10.67 -2.47 -10.27
N ALA A 129 10.31 -3.76 -10.28
CA ALA A 129 11.24 -4.86 -10.05
C ALA A 129 12.32 -5.02 -11.12
N ALA A 130 12.15 -4.41 -12.31
CA ALA A 130 13.11 -4.46 -13.39
C ALA A 130 14.28 -3.47 -13.24
N PHE A 131 14.17 -2.48 -12.34
CA PHE A 131 15.19 -1.49 -12.01
C PHE A 131 15.93 -1.83 -10.71
#